data_AF-A0A9R1PLX7-F1
#
_entry.id   AF-A0A9R1PLX7-F1
#
_cell.length_a   1.000
_cell.length_b   1.000
_cell.length_c   1.000
_cell.angle_alpha   90.00
_cell.angle_beta   90.00
_cell.angle_gamma   90.00
#
_symmetry.space_group_name_H-M   'P 1'
#
loop_
_entity.id
_entity.type
_entity.pdbx_description
1 polymer ?
#
loop_
_entity_poly.entity_id
_entity_poly.type
_entity_poly.pdbx_seq_one_letter_code
_entity_poly.pdbx_strand_id
1 'polypeptide(L)'
;MCSLHKRLGRMEPPVRREVVEFMSDARSHLWSMRRSKANFFRLMQVFSGFIAAGKWFGDVCQWKNPVTSVLVHVLFIMLVFYPDLILPTIFLYMFLIGLWNYRFRPRVPPHMNTRISYADVAHPDELDEEFDTFPTSKSADLIRMRYDRLRHVAGRIQTVVGDIATQGERLQSLLSWRDPRATAMFLLFCLFTAIILYITPFQVISLCLGFFWMRHPRFRHKVPAAPVNFFRRLPAKTDSLL
;
A
#
# COMPACT_ATOMS: atom_id res chain seq x y z
N MET A 1 -35.83 -6.59 -8.42
CA MET A 1 -35.05 -7.66 -9.10
C MET A 1 -35.90 -8.69 -9.86
N CYS A 2 -36.99 -9.22 -9.28
CA CYS A 2 -37.86 -10.23 -9.94
C CYS A 2 -38.58 -9.75 -11.22
N SER A 3 -38.82 -8.45 -11.37
CA SER A 3 -39.53 -7.89 -12.54
C SER A 3 -38.69 -7.93 -13.83
N LEU A 4 -37.38 -7.68 -13.74
CA LEU A 4 -36.48 -7.67 -14.90
C LEU A 4 -36.26 -9.09 -15.46
N HIS A 5 -36.10 -10.07 -14.58
CA HIS A 5 -35.93 -11.49 -14.91
C HIS A 5 -37.13 -12.06 -15.69
N LYS A 6 -38.35 -11.71 -15.30
CA LYS A 6 -39.57 -12.15 -16.00
C LYS A 6 -39.72 -11.54 -17.39
N ARG A 7 -39.16 -10.35 -17.62
CA ARG A 7 -39.21 -9.67 -18.92
C ARG A 7 -38.16 -10.19 -19.90
N LEU A 8 -36.94 -10.47 -19.43
CA LEU A 8 -35.84 -10.97 -20.26
C LEU A 8 -36.02 -12.44 -20.68
N GLY A 9 -36.67 -13.26 -19.85
CA GLY A 9 -37.03 -14.64 -20.20
C GLY A 9 -38.17 -14.77 -21.23
N ARG A 10 -38.80 -13.66 -21.65
CA ARG A 10 -39.83 -13.62 -22.70
C ARG A 10 -39.32 -13.04 -24.02
N MET A 11 -38.04 -12.67 -24.12
CA MET A 11 -37.46 -12.25 -25.41
C MET A 11 -37.19 -13.48 -26.27
N GLU A 12 -37.33 -13.37 -27.59
CA GLU A 12 -36.95 -14.41 -28.55
C GLU A 12 -35.59 -14.04 -29.18
N PRO A 13 -34.52 -14.85 -29.00
CA PRO A 13 -34.45 -16.12 -28.29
C PRO A 13 -34.42 -15.97 -26.75
N PRO A 14 -34.99 -16.93 -25.98
CA PRO A 14 -35.07 -16.85 -24.52
C PRO A 14 -33.67 -16.88 -23.92
N VAL A 15 -33.28 -15.76 -23.31
CA VAL A 15 -31.99 -15.63 -22.64
C VAL A 15 -31.99 -16.55 -21.42
N ARG A 16 -31.08 -17.54 -21.41
CA ARG A 16 -30.94 -18.49 -20.30
C ARG A 16 -30.80 -17.74 -18.98
N ARG A 17 -31.41 -18.26 -17.91
CA ARG A 17 -31.40 -17.64 -16.56
C ARG A 17 -29.99 -17.28 -16.10
N GLU A 18 -29.03 -18.14 -16.39
CA GLU A 18 -27.60 -17.93 -16.11
C GLU A 18 -27.05 -16.66 -16.77
N VAL A 19 -27.46 -16.37 -18.01
CA VAL A 19 -27.02 -15.19 -18.77
C VAL A 19 -27.70 -13.93 -18.24
N VAL A 20 -28.96 -14.00 -17.84
CA VAL A 20 -29.68 -12.87 -17.20
C VAL A 20 -29.10 -12.55 -15.82
N GLU A 21 -28.76 -13.57 -15.02
CA GLU A 21 -28.09 -13.40 -13.73
C GLU A 21 -26.67 -12.86 -13.88
N PHE A 22 -25.94 -13.29 -14.91
CA PHE A 22 -24.63 -12.77 -15.27
C PHE A 22 -24.69 -11.30 -15.74
N MET A 23 -25.71 -10.93 -16.53
CA MET A 23 -25.91 -9.56 -17.03
C MET A 23 -26.50 -8.59 -15.98
N SER A 24 -27.25 -9.10 -15.00
CA SER A 24 -27.92 -8.27 -13.98
C SER A 24 -27.03 -7.93 -12.78
N ASP A 25 -25.75 -8.30 -12.84
CA ASP A 25 -24.72 -8.01 -11.82
C ASP A 25 -25.15 -8.41 -10.40
N ALA A 26 -26.10 -9.34 -10.27
CA ALA A 26 -26.79 -9.62 -9.02
C ALA A 26 -25.87 -10.14 -7.91
N ARG A 27 -24.83 -10.88 -8.33
CA ARG A 27 -23.80 -11.44 -7.45
C ARG A 27 -22.62 -10.50 -7.22
N SER A 28 -22.61 -9.28 -7.75
CA SER A 28 -21.45 -8.38 -7.62
C SER A 28 -21.23 -7.86 -6.20
N HIS A 29 -22.29 -7.85 -5.38
CA HIS A 29 -22.26 -7.48 -3.96
C HIS A 29 -21.87 -8.64 -3.03
N LEU A 30 -21.81 -9.88 -3.53
CA LEU A 30 -21.42 -11.03 -2.71
C LEU A 30 -19.90 -11.00 -2.51
N TRP A 31 -19.49 -10.98 -1.24
CA TRP A 31 -18.10 -11.06 -0.86
C TRP A 31 -17.56 -12.46 -1.18
N SER A 32 -16.41 -12.52 -1.87
CA SER A 32 -15.71 -13.77 -2.20
C SER A 32 -14.22 -13.60 -1.94
N MET A 33 -13.62 -14.59 -1.27
CA MET A 33 -12.19 -14.63 -0.97
C MET A 33 -11.34 -14.54 -2.24
N ARG A 34 -11.76 -15.21 -3.33
CA ARG A 34 -11.05 -15.21 -4.63
C ARG A 34 -11.04 -13.82 -5.26
N ARG A 35 -12.17 -13.13 -5.27
CA ARG A 35 -12.28 -11.77 -5.83
C ARG A 35 -11.49 -10.76 -5.00
N SER A 36 -11.49 -10.90 -3.67
CA SER A 36 -10.63 -10.11 -2.76
C SER A 36 -9.15 -10.33 -3.04
N LYS A 37 -8.70 -11.59 -3.17
CA LYS A 37 -7.32 -11.93 -3.55
C LYS A 37 -6.94 -11.38 -4.92
N ALA A 38 -7.79 -11.54 -5.93
CA ALA A 38 -7.53 -11.03 -7.28
C ALA A 38 -7.39 -9.50 -7.28
N ASN A 39 -8.27 -8.78 -6.57
CA ASN A 39 -8.17 -7.33 -6.39
C ASN A 39 -6.89 -6.94 -5.62
N PHE A 40 -6.53 -7.70 -4.59
CA PHE A 40 -5.29 -7.49 -3.83
C PHE A 40 -4.04 -7.71 -4.68
N PHE A 41 -3.99 -8.74 -5.52
CA PHE A 41 -2.86 -8.97 -6.42
C PHE A 41 -2.76 -7.91 -7.52
N ARG A 42 -3.88 -7.42 -8.06
CA ARG A 42 -3.88 -6.27 -8.98
C ARG A 42 -3.33 -5.02 -8.28
N LEU A 43 -3.77 -4.76 -7.06
CA LEU A 43 -3.25 -3.68 -6.23
C LEU A 43 -1.75 -3.85 -5.96
N MET A 44 -1.31 -5.06 -5.64
CA MET A 44 0.09 -5.40 -5.42
C MET A 44 0.92 -5.26 -6.71
N GLN A 45 0.34 -5.50 -7.89
CA GLN A 45 0.99 -5.25 -9.17
C GLN A 45 1.23 -3.75 -9.40
N VAL A 46 0.27 -2.89 -9.04
CA VAL A 46 0.47 -1.43 -9.04
C VAL A 46 1.56 -1.04 -8.05
N PHE A 47 1.56 -1.62 -6.85
CA PHE A 47 2.58 -1.37 -5.84
C PHE A 47 3.93 -2.02 -6.13
N SER A 48 4.01 -3.00 -7.02
CA SER A 48 5.25 -3.73 -7.31
C SER A 48 6.34 -2.81 -7.85
N GLY A 49 5.96 -1.81 -8.67
CA GLY A 49 6.88 -0.77 -9.14
C GLY A 49 7.40 0.10 -7.99
N PHE A 50 6.54 0.50 -7.06
CA PHE A 50 6.94 1.26 -5.87
C PHE A 50 7.83 0.46 -4.91
N ILE A 51 7.52 -0.83 -4.70
CA ILE A 51 8.35 -1.73 -3.89
C ILE A 51 9.72 -1.93 -4.53
N ALA A 52 9.77 -2.15 -5.84
CA ALA A 52 11.01 -2.28 -6.59
C ALA A 52 11.84 -0.98 -6.54
N ALA A 53 11.20 0.18 -6.72
CA ALA A 53 11.83 1.48 -6.58
C ALA A 53 12.37 1.72 -5.17
N GLY A 54 11.61 1.36 -4.13
CA GLY A 54 12.04 1.44 -2.74
C GLY A 54 13.24 0.53 -2.44
N LYS A 55 13.25 -0.69 -2.99
CA LYS A 55 14.39 -1.61 -2.88
C LYS A 55 15.62 -1.06 -3.61
N TRP A 56 15.45 -0.55 -4.83
CA TRP A 56 16.53 0.09 -5.60
C TRP A 56 17.09 1.32 -4.88
N PHE A 57 16.23 2.18 -4.32
CA PHE A 57 16.65 3.30 -3.51
C PHE A 57 17.40 2.84 -2.24
N GLY A 58 16.97 1.74 -1.63
CA GLY A 58 17.69 1.07 -0.55
C GLY A 58 19.08 0.61 -0.99
N ASP A 59 19.22 0.05 -2.19
CA ASP A 59 20.50 -0.38 -2.76
C ASP A 59 21.44 0.81 -3.04
N VAL A 60 20.89 1.95 -3.49
CA VAL A 60 21.60 3.23 -3.62
C VAL A 60 22.06 3.75 -2.26
N CYS A 61 21.20 3.73 -1.24
CA CYS A 61 21.56 4.10 0.13
C CYS A 61 22.61 3.18 0.75
N GLN A 62 22.67 1.92 0.33
CA GLN A 62 23.70 0.96 0.73
C GLN A 62 24.99 1.08 -0.10
N TRP A 63 25.05 2.01 -1.06
CA TRP A 63 26.20 2.23 -1.94
C TRP A 63 26.66 0.96 -2.67
N LYS A 64 25.73 0.05 -3.01
CA LYS A 64 26.05 -1.23 -3.68
C LYS A 64 26.77 -1.01 -5.02
N ASN A 65 26.32 -0.01 -5.78
CA ASN A 65 27.03 0.49 -6.94
C ASN A 65 27.38 1.97 -6.70
N PRO A 66 28.66 2.31 -6.49
CA PRO A 66 29.05 3.67 -6.12
C PRO A 66 28.80 4.65 -7.27
N VAL A 67 28.94 4.22 -8.53
CA VAL A 67 28.71 5.08 -9.70
C VAL A 67 27.25 5.51 -9.76
N THR A 68 26.30 4.57 -9.64
CA THR A 68 24.87 4.91 -9.64
C THR A 68 24.50 5.76 -8.44
N SER A 69 25.11 5.51 -7.28
CA SER A 69 24.86 6.29 -6.08
C SER A 69 25.34 7.73 -6.25
N VAL A 70 26.55 7.95 -6.78
CA VAL A 70 27.07 9.28 -7.08
C VAL A 70 26.18 10.00 -8.11
N LEU A 71 25.75 9.32 -9.18
CA LEU A 71 24.82 9.89 -10.16
C LEU A 71 23.51 10.35 -9.52
N VAL A 72 22.93 9.55 -8.61
CA VAL A 72 21.71 9.92 -7.87
C VAL A 72 21.95 11.14 -6.99
N HIS A 73 23.11 11.26 -6.34
CA HIS A 73 23.45 12.45 -5.56
C HIS A 73 23.60 13.69 -6.45
N VAL A 74 24.27 13.57 -7.61
CA VAL A 74 24.41 14.69 -8.56
C VAL A 74 23.04 15.13 -9.09
N LEU A 75 22.19 14.18 -9.50
CA LEU A 75 20.82 14.46 -9.95
C LEU A 75 19.98 15.11 -8.83
N PHE A 76 20.12 14.63 -7.60
CA PHE A 76 19.45 15.20 -6.44
C PHE A 76 19.87 16.66 -6.18
N ILE A 77 21.18 16.94 -6.19
CA ILE A 77 21.71 18.30 -6.05
C ILE A 77 21.16 19.20 -7.16
N MET A 78 21.20 18.74 -8.41
CA MET A 78 20.68 19.48 -9.56
C MET A 78 19.20 19.85 -9.39
N LEU A 79 18.36 18.91 -8.96
CA LEU A 79 16.92 19.14 -8.72
C LEU A 79 16.65 20.09 -7.55
N VAL A 80 17.49 20.08 -6.51
CA VAL A 80 17.37 21.00 -5.37
C VAL A 80 17.71 22.44 -5.77
N PHE A 81 18.76 22.63 -6.57
CA PHE A 81 19.14 23.97 -7.05
C PHE A 81 18.20 24.49 -8.15
N TYR A 82 17.63 23.61 -8.96
CA TYR A 82 16.70 23.97 -10.05
C TYR A 82 15.35 23.25 -9.88
N PRO A 83 14.47 23.74 -8.98
CA PRO A 83 13.17 23.09 -8.73
C PRO A 83 12.25 23.09 -9.96
N ASP A 84 12.42 24.03 -10.88
CA ASP A 84 11.67 24.09 -12.15
C ASP A 84 11.93 22.85 -13.03
N LEU A 85 13.04 22.14 -12.82
CA LEU A 85 13.39 20.91 -13.56
C LEU A 85 12.69 19.65 -12.99
N ILE A 86 12.02 19.74 -11.84
CA ILE A 86 11.33 18.60 -11.23
C ILE A 86 10.23 18.07 -12.16
N LEU A 87 9.35 18.94 -12.65
CA LEU A 87 8.26 18.52 -13.55
C LEU A 87 8.80 17.94 -14.87
N PRO A 88 9.71 18.61 -15.61
CA PRO A 88 10.32 18.06 -16.81
C PRO A 88 10.98 16.69 -16.62
N THR A 89 11.74 16.52 -15.54
CA THR A 89 12.42 15.24 -15.28
C THR A 89 11.43 14.12 -14.99
N ILE A 90 10.35 14.37 -14.24
CA ILE A 90 9.29 13.39 -14.01
C ILE A 90 8.63 12.97 -15.33
N PHE A 91 8.25 13.94 -16.18
CA PHE A 91 7.66 13.62 -17.49
C PHE A 91 8.62 12.85 -18.39
N LEU A 92 9.90 13.21 -18.39
CA LEU A 92 10.94 12.51 -19.15
C LEU A 92 11.11 11.07 -18.65
N TYR A 93 11.14 10.85 -17.34
CA TYR A 93 11.19 9.48 -16.78
C TYR A 93 9.94 8.68 -17.15
N MET A 94 8.74 9.25 -17.03
CA MET A 94 7.50 8.57 -17.45
C MET A 94 7.53 8.22 -18.95
N PHE A 95 8.03 9.12 -19.78
CA PHE A 95 8.18 8.89 -21.22
C PHE A 95 9.17 7.75 -21.52
N LEU A 96 10.36 7.77 -20.91
CA LEU A 96 11.36 6.71 -21.08
C LEU A 96 10.86 5.35 -20.59
N ILE A 97 10.19 5.31 -19.43
CA ILE A 97 9.57 4.10 -18.90
C ILE A 97 8.48 3.61 -19.85
N GLY A 98 7.65 4.51 -20.38
CA GLY A 98 6.63 4.18 -21.38
C GLY A 98 7.23 3.58 -22.65
N LEU A 99 8.30 4.18 -23.18
CA LEU A 99 9.02 3.70 -24.36
C LEU A 99 9.69 2.35 -24.11
N TRP A 100 10.30 2.17 -22.94
CA TRP A 100 10.87 0.91 -22.52
C TRP A 100 9.80 -0.18 -22.41
N ASN A 101 8.68 0.12 -21.76
CA ASN A 101 7.54 -0.79 -21.63
C ASN A 101 6.89 -1.12 -22.98
N TYR A 102 6.91 -0.19 -23.94
CA TYR A 102 6.43 -0.44 -25.30
C TYR A 102 7.21 -1.58 -25.98
N ARG A 103 8.51 -1.72 -25.70
CA ARG A 103 9.31 -2.84 -26.22
C ARG A 103 8.87 -4.19 -25.67
N PHE A 104 8.43 -4.23 -24.42
CA PHE A 104 7.96 -5.43 -23.71
C PHE A 104 6.43 -5.58 -23.72
N ARG A 105 5.76 -4.85 -24.60
CA ARG A 105 4.32 -4.91 -24.85
C ARG A 105 3.82 -6.36 -24.97
N PRO A 106 2.86 -6.78 -24.14
CA PRO A 106 2.14 -8.03 -24.35
C PRO A 106 1.46 -8.01 -25.73
N ARG A 107 1.71 -9.02 -26.56
CA ARG A 107 1.15 -9.12 -27.93
C ARG A 107 -0.17 -9.90 -27.99
N VAL A 108 -0.70 -10.33 -26.84
CA VAL A 108 -1.91 -11.16 -26.73
C VAL A 108 -3.16 -10.27 -26.70
N PRO A 109 -4.26 -10.64 -27.39
CA PRO A 109 -5.49 -9.85 -27.41
C PRO A 109 -6.08 -9.62 -26.01
N PRO A 110 -6.76 -8.48 -25.76
CA PRO A 110 -7.25 -8.08 -24.44
C PRO A 110 -8.46 -8.88 -23.92
N HIS A 111 -8.83 -9.98 -24.59
CA HIS A 111 -10.08 -10.68 -24.34
C HIS A 111 -9.83 -11.75 -23.27
N MET A 112 -10.31 -11.47 -22.06
CA MET A 112 -10.33 -12.37 -20.90
C MET A 112 -8.95 -12.96 -20.50
N ASN A 113 -8.10 -12.15 -19.86
CA ASN A 113 -6.91 -12.67 -19.20
C ASN A 113 -7.30 -13.48 -17.94
N THR A 114 -7.29 -14.81 -18.04
CA THR A 114 -7.47 -15.75 -16.90
C THR A 114 -6.50 -15.46 -15.76
N ARG A 115 -5.30 -14.99 -16.09
CA ARG A 115 -4.24 -14.56 -15.17
C ARG A 115 -4.62 -13.32 -14.32
N ILE A 116 -5.43 -12.40 -14.86
CA ILE A 116 -5.93 -11.21 -14.15
C ILE A 116 -7.14 -11.58 -13.27
N SER A 117 -7.82 -12.69 -13.56
CA SER A 117 -8.92 -13.26 -12.76
C SER A 117 -8.43 -14.24 -11.68
N TYR A 118 -7.13 -14.57 -11.65
CA TYR A 118 -6.58 -15.61 -10.77
C TYR A 118 -7.24 -16.99 -10.97
N ALA A 119 -7.85 -17.22 -12.15
CA ALA A 119 -8.61 -18.43 -12.44
C ALA A 119 -7.71 -19.68 -12.51
N ASP A 120 -6.45 -19.52 -12.91
CA ASP A 120 -5.49 -20.62 -13.08
C ASP A 120 -4.83 -21.11 -11.76
N VAL A 121 -5.02 -20.39 -10.64
CA VAL A 121 -4.43 -20.75 -9.32
C VAL A 121 -5.51 -20.86 -8.23
N ALA A 122 -6.78 -20.88 -8.63
CA ALA A 122 -7.89 -21.00 -7.69
C ALA A 122 -7.89 -22.41 -7.08
N HIS A 123 -7.78 -22.47 -5.75
CA HIS A 123 -7.94 -23.73 -5.00
C HIS A 123 -9.39 -24.23 -5.24
N PRO A 124 -9.64 -25.55 -5.40
CA PRO A 124 -10.98 -26.08 -5.66
C PRO A 124 -12.05 -25.53 -4.69
N ASP A 125 -11.70 -25.39 -3.41
CA ASP A 125 -12.56 -24.81 -2.36
C ASP A 125 -12.98 -23.34 -2.59
N GLU A 126 -12.22 -22.55 -3.35
CA GLU A 126 -12.50 -21.13 -3.63
C GLU A 126 -13.43 -20.95 -4.83
N LEU A 127 -13.38 -21.85 -5.82
CA LEU A 127 -14.42 -21.93 -6.86
C LEU A 127 -15.73 -22.42 -6.23
N ASP A 128 -15.64 -23.41 -5.35
CA ASP A 128 -16.81 -24.00 -4.68
C ASP A 128 -17.52 -23.02 -3.72
N GLU A 129 -16.89 -21.91 -3.35
CA GLU A 129 -17.49 -20.80 -2.58
C GLU A 129 -18.30 -19.86 -3.49
N GLU A 130 -17.92 -19.72 -4.76
CA GLU A 130 -18.55 -18.82 -5.73
C GLU A 130 -19.76 -19.44 -6.43
N PHE A 131 -19.76 -20.77 -6.55
CA PHE A 131 -20.88 -21.55 -7.09
C PHE A 131 -21.91 -21.98 -6.03
N ASP A 132 -21.64 -21.77 -4.74
CA ASP A 132 -22.60 -22.10 -3.69
C ASP A 132 -23.82 -21.17 -3.75
N THR A 133 -24.99 -21.75 -3.53
CA THR A 133 -26.27 -21.03 -3.58
C THR A 133 -26.58 -20.50 -2.18
N PHE A 134 -27.33 -19.40 -2.07
CA PHE A 134 -27.89 -18.97 -0.78
C PHE A 134 -29.30 -19.58 -0.64
N PRO A 135 -29.58 -20.39 0.40
CA PRO A 135 -28.73 -20.83 1.51
C PRO A 135 -27.73 -21.95 1.14
N THR A 136 -26.59 -22.01 1.85
CA THR A 136 -25.43 -22.88 1.55
C THR A 136 -25.79 -24.36 1.51
N SER A 137 -25.28 -25.04 0.49
CA SER A 137 -25.41 -26.49 0.30
C SER A 137 -24.27 -27.29 0.95
N LYS A 138 -23.32 -26.61 1.60
CA LYS A 138 -22.04 -27.18 2.05
C LYS A 138 -22.09 -27.68 3.48
N SER A 139 -21.24 -28.67 3.77
CA SER A 139 -21.09 -29.23 5.12
C SER A 139 -20.62 -28.18 6.13
N ALA A 140 -21.06 -28.33 7.39
CA ALA A 140 -20.74 -27.39 8.47
C ALA A 140 -19.22 -27.25 8.71
N ASP A 141 -18.45 -28.32 8.50
CA ASP A 141 -16.98 -28.31 8.68
C ASP A 141 -16.27 -27.43 7.64
N LEU A 142 -16.74 -27.41 6.39
CA LEU A 142 -16.20 -26.55 5.33
C LEU A 142 -16.48 -25.08 5.63
N ILE A 143 -17.68 -24.77 6.13
CA ILE A 143 -18.06 -23.40 6.55
C ILE A 143 -17.16 -22.94 7.71
N ARG A 144 -16.88 -23.82 8.68
CA ARG A 144 -16.01 -23.53 9.82
C ARG A 144 -14.58 -23.24 9.37
N MET A 145 -14.02 -24.03 8.46
CA MET A 145 -12.67 -23.79 7.90
C MET A 145 -12.57 -22.45 7.15
N ARG A 146 -13.59 -22.10 6.35
CA ARG A 146 -13.67 -20.79 5.66
C ARG A 146 -13.76 -19.64 6.64
N TYR A 147 -14.56 -19.78 7.70
CA TYR A 147 -14.68 -18.78 8.77
C TYR A 147 -13.36 -18.58 9.53
N ASP A 148 -12.68 -19.66 9.92
CA ASP A 148 -11.41 -19.57 10.64
C ASP A 148 -10.31 -18.89 9.82
N ARG A 149 -10.28 -19.15 8.51
CA ARG A 149 -9.39 -18.45 7.57
C ARG A 149 -9.66 -16.94 7.54
N LEU A 150 -10.93 -16.54 7.47
CA LEU A 150 -11.32 -15.12 7.50
C LEU A 150 -10.96 -14.49 8.85
N ARG A 151 -11.21 -15.20 9.96
CA ARG A 151 -10.87 -14.76 11.31
C ARG A 151 -9.37 -14.53 11.49
N HIS A 152 -8.53 -15.39 10.91
CA HIS A 152 -7.08 -15.20 10.93
C HIS A 152 -6.64 -13.95 10.15
N VAL A 153 -7.20 -13.69 8.98
CA VAL A 153 -6.92 -12.47 8.20
C VAL A 153 -7.40 -11.22 8.96
N ALA A 154 -8.60 -11.26 9.51
CA ALA A 154 -9.16 -10.19 10.33
C ALA A 154 -8.29 -9.90 11.55
N GLY A 155 -7.76 -10.94 12.22
CA GLY A 155 -6.82 -10.78 13.34
C GLY A 155 -5.54 -10.04 12.96
N ARG A 156 -4.95 -10.36 11.80
CA ARG A 156 -3.77 -9.62 11.29
C ARG A 156 -4.08 -8.15 11.00
N ILE A 157 -5.24 -7.87 10.40
CA ILE A 157 -5.68 -6.50 10.15
C ILE A 157 -5.88 -5.77 11.48
N GLN A 158 -6.51 -6.40 12.46
CA GLN A 158 -6.73 -5.84 13.78
C GLN A 158 -5.41 -5.51 14.49
N THR A 159 -4.39 -6.36 14.39
CA THR A 159 -3.04 -6.04 14.92
C THR A 159 -2.46 -4.80 14.26
N VAL A 160 -2.50 -4.70 12.92
CA VAL A 160 -1.96 -3.53 12.19
C VAL A 160 -2.72 -2.25 12.52
N VAL A 161 -4.05 -2.32 12.58
CA VAL A 161 -4.90 -1.19 12.97
C VAL A 161 -4.61 -0.78 14.43
N GLY A 162 -4.42 -1.76 15.33
CA GLY A 162 -4.00 -1.52 16.71
C GLY A 162 -2.67 -0.80 16.79
N ASP A 163 -1.66 -1.24 16.04
CA ASP A 163 -0.34 -0.58 15.99
C ASP A 163 -0.44 0.88 15.50
N ILE A 164 -1.27 1.14 14.47
CA ILE A 164 -1.52 2.49 13.95
C ILE A 164 -2.24 3.35 15.00
N ALA A 165 -3.26 2.80 15.67
CA ALA A 165 -3.99 3.49 16.73
C ALA A 165 -3.05 3.84 17.90
N THR A 166 -2.24 2.89 18.37
CA THR A 166 -1.23 3.12 19.40
C THR A 166 -0.22 4.21 19.01
N GLN A 167 0.23 4.24 17.75
CA GLN A 167 1.11 5.31 17.26
C GLN A 167 0.40 6.68 17.25
N GLY A 168 -0.86 6.72 16.80
CA GLY A 168 -1.68 7.93 16.82
C GLY A 168 -1.93 8.46 18.23
N GLU A 169 -2.22 7.58 19.18
CA GLU A 169 -2.40 7.93 20.59
C GLU A 169 -1.13 8.49 21.22
N ARG A 170 0.03 7.92 20.90
CA ARG A 170 1.34 8.46 21.34
C ARG A 170 1.62 9.84 20.76
N LEU A 171 1.19 10.10 19.52
CA LEU A 171 1.32 11.44 18.94
C LEU A 171 0.35 12.43 19.60
N GLN A 172 -0.88 12.00 19.87
CA GLN A 172 -1.86 12.81 20.58
C GLN A 172 -1.43 13.08 22.03
N SER A 173 -0.77 12.13 22.70
CA SER A 173 -0.28 12.29 24.07
C SER A 173 0.84 13.33 24.17
N LEU A 174 1.65 13.50 23.12
CA LEU A 174 2.65 14.57 23.05
C LEU A 174 2.03 15.96 23.03
N LEU A 175 0.81 16.12 22.52
CA LEU A 175 0.11 17.41 22.44
C LEU A 175 -0.91 17.63 23.58
N SER A 176 -1.32 16.58 24.30
CA SER A 176 -2.37 16.66 25.32
C SER A 176 -1.89 17.10 26.70
N TRP A 177 -0.62 17.51 26.84
CA TRP A 177 0.01 17.93 28.11
C TRP A 177 -0.05 16.90 29.24
N ARG A 178 -0.37 15.63 28.93
CA ARG A 178 -0.48 14.55 29.91
C ARG A 178 0.84 14.29 30.63
N ASP A 179 1.95 14.39 29.90
CA ASP A 179 3.31 14.41 30.44
C ASP A 179 3.93 15.80 30.18
N PRO A 180 3.84 16.77 31.12
CA PRO A 180 4.23 18.15 30.87
C PRO A 180 5.70 18.30 30.47
N ARG A 181 6.57 17.40 30.94
CA ARG A 181 7.99 17.36 30.52
C ARG A 181 8.16 16.90 29.07
N ALA A 182 7.43 15.87 28.64
CA ALA A 182 7.52 15.34 27.28
C ALA A 182 6.93 16.32 26.25
N THR A 183 5.75 16.88 26.56
CA THR A 183 5.11 17.92 25.74
C THR A 183 5.98 19.17 25.64
N ALA A 184 6.58 19.65 26.74
CA ALA A 184 7.48 20.80 26.69
C ALA A 184 8.72 20.56 25.82
N MET A 185 9.39 19.40 25.94
CA MET A 185 10.52 19.06 25.06
C MET A 185 10.10 18.98 23.59
N PHE A 186 8.93 18.41 23.30
CA PHE A 186 8.39 18.32 21.94
C PHE A 186 8.06 19.70 21.36
N LEU A 187 7.40 20.58 22.13
CA LEU A 187 7.07 21.94 21.70
C LEU A 187 8.32 22.80 21.49
N LEU A 188 9.33 22.69 22.37
CA LEU A 188 10.63 23.36 22.18
C LEU A 188 11.35 22.86 20.93
N PHE A 189 11.34 21.54 20.69
CA PHE A 189 11.87 20.95 19.46
C PHE A 189 11.14 21.47 18.21
N CYS A 190 9.81 21.55 18.25
CA CYS A 190 9.00 22.10 17.17
C CYS A 190 9.29 23.59 16.93
N LEU A 191 9.40 24.40 17.99
CA LEU A 191 9.73 25.82 17.89
C LEU A 191 11.12 26.02 17.29
N PHE A 192 12.12 25.27 17.75
CA PHE A 192 13.47 25.31 17.22
C PHE A 192 13.52 24.89 15.75
N THR A 193 12.82 23.81 15.40
CA THR A 193 12.70 23.34 14.02
C THR A 193 12.00 24.37 13.13
N ALA A 194 10.95 25.03 13.61
CA ALA A 194 10.25 26.09 12.90
C ALA A 194 11.15 27.31 12.64
N ILE A 195 11.94 27.73 13.63
CA ILE A 195 12.92 28.81 13.48
C ILE A 195 13.97 28.45 12.43
N ILE A 196 14.52 27.22 12.48
CA ILE A 196 15.49 26.73 11.48
C ILE A 196 14.86 26.74 10.08
N LEU A 197 13.64 26.22 9.93
CA LEU A 197 12.92 26.18 8.66
C LEU A 197 12.59 27.57 8.11
N TYR A 198 12.37 28.55 8.99
CA TYR A 198 12.11 29.93 8.60
C TYR A 198 13.37 30.66 8.12
N ILE A 199 14.50 30.48 8.82
CA ILE A 199 15.76 31.18 8.51
C ILE A 199 16.50 30.51 7.35
N THR A 200 16.44 29.18 7.26
CA THR A 200 17.22 28.40 6.30
C THR A 200 16.43 28.21 5.00
N PRO A 201 16.99 28.50 3.82
CA PRO A 201 16.30 28.24 2.56
C PRO A 201 16.03 26.74 2.42
N PHE A 202 14.86 26.38 1.90
CA PHE A 202 14.41 25.00 1.71
C PHE A 202 15.44 24.13 0.96
N GLN A 203 16.22 24.75 0.07
CA GLN A 203 17.30 24.09 -0.68
C GLN A 203 18.37 23.49 0.23
N VAL A 204 18.83 24.24 1.23
CA VAL A 204 19.87 23.75 2.16
C VAL A 204 19.33 22.62 3.03
N ILE A 205 18.08 22.73 3.47
CA ILE A 205 17.42 21.72 4.31
C ILE A 205 17.23 20.42 3.53
N SER A 206 16.69 20.51 2.32
CA SER A 206 16.51 19.34 1.44
C SER A 206 17.85 18.69 1.12
N LEU A 207 18.88 19.48 0.80
CA LEU A 207 20.23 18.98 0.56
C LEU A 207 20.77 18.19 1.77
N CYS A 208 20.76 18.80 2.96
CA CYS A 208 21.22 18.17 4.20
C CYS A 208 20.45 16.89 4.52
N LEU A 209 19.12 16.91 4.40
CA LEU A 209 18.27 15.76 4.69
C LEU A 209 18.51 14.63 3.68
N GLY A 210 18.61 14.95 2.39
CA GLY A 210 18.89 13.98 1.33
C GLY A 210 20.24 13.30 1.49
N PHE A 211 21.30 14.07 1.74
CA PHE A 211 22.63 13.52 2.02
C PHE A 211 22.68 12.71 3.32
N PHE A 212 21.94 13.11 4.36
CA PHE A 212 21.86 12.34 5.59
C PHE A 212 21.20 10.97 5.37
N TRP A 213 20.13 10.93 4.58
CA TRP A 213 19.42 9.69 4.24
C TRP A 213 20.24 8.77 3.35
N MET A 214 20.89 9.32 2.32
CA MET A 214 21.73 8.59 1.36
C MET A 214 23.19 8.42 1.84
N ARG A 215 23.49 8.80 3.09
CA ARG A 215 24.84 8.78 3.66
C ARG A 215 25.48 7.39 3.55
N HIS A 216 26.78 7.39 3.23
CA HIS A 216 27.57 6.17 3.09
C HIS A 216 27.43 5.24 4.31
N PRO A 217 27.23 3.92 4.11
CA PRO A 217 26.90 2.96 5.18
C PRO A 217 27.96 2.88 6.28
N ARG A 218 29.23 3.22 6.00
CA ARG A 218 30.29 3.31 7.03
C ARG A 218 29.96 4.29 8.17
N PHE A 219 29.14 5.30 7.92
CA PHE A 219 28.72 6.28 8.93
C PHE A 219 27.37 5.96 9.58
N ARG A 220 26.74 4.82 9.23
CA ARG A 220 25.45 4.40 9.80
C ARG A 220 25.70 3.45 10.99
N HIS A 221 25.72 3.99 12.21
CA HIS A 221 25.77 3.17 13.42
C HIS A 221 24.45 2.42 13.63
N LYS A 222 24.53 1.18 14.15
CA LYS A 222 23.41 0.24 14.33
C LYS A 222 22.43 0.60 15.47
N VAL A 223 22.59 1.75 16.13
CA VAL A 223 21.73 2.16 17.24
C VAL A 223 20.51 2.92 16.73
N PRO A 224 19.30 2.61 17.20
CA PRO A 224 18.11 3.38 16.85
C PRO A 224 18.30 4.83 17.30
N ALA A 225 17.90 5.78 16.45
CA ALA A 225 18.05 7.19 16.74
C ALA A 225 17.35 7.54 18.08
N ALA A 226 17.99 8.36 18.91
CA ALA A 226 17.47 8.82 20.20
C ALA A 226 15.97 9.24 20.18
N PRO A 227 15.46 9.97 19.17
CA PRO A 227 14.03 10.30 19.11
C PRO A 227 13.12 9.07 18.93
N VAL A 228 13.55 8.05 18.19
CA VAL A 228 12.78 6.81 17.99
C VAL A 228 12.69 6.01 19.30
N ASN A 229 13.78 5.98 20.08
CA ASN A 229 13.79 5.38 21.41
C ASN A 229 12.90 6.13 22.41
N PHE A 230 12.87 7.46 22.33
CA PHE A 230 11.98 8.29 23.15
C PHE A 230 10.50 8.06 22.81
N PHE A 231 10.15 8.08 21.52
CA PHE A 231 8.78 7.82 21.06
C PHE A 231 8.25 6.44 21.45
N ARG A 232 9.10 5.40 21.40
CA ARG A 232 8.72 4.04 21.84
C ARG A 232 8.42 3.92 23.33
N ARG A 233 8.96 4.84 24.15
CA ARG A 233 8.79 4.83 25.61
C ARG A 233 7.58 5.64 26.10
N LEU A 234 6.88 6.33 25.20
CA LEU A 234 5.65 7.06 25.56
C LEU A 234 4.51 6.07 25.85
N PRO A 235 3.75 6.28 26.94
CA PRO A 235 2.63 5.42 27.31
C PRO A 235 1.54 5.46 26.22
N ALA A 236 0.97 4.29 25.91
CA ALA A 236 -0.14 4.15 24.97
C ALA A 236 -1.42 3.74 25.71
N LYS A 237 -2.63 4.08 25.22
CA LYS A 237 -3.86 3.71 25.94
C LYS A 237 -4.18 2.22 25.80
N THR A 238 -3.52 1.51 24.89
CA THR A 238 -3.52 0.05 24.87
C THR A 238 -3.03 -0.57 26.18
N ASP A 239 -2.16 0.10 26.94
CA ASP A 239 -1.70 -0.36 28.25
C ASP A 239 -2.80 -0.26 29.33
N SER A 240 -3.95 0.34 29.00
CA SER A 240 -5.13 0.47 29.87
C SER A 240 -6.35 -0.32 29.38
N LEU A 241 -6.21 -1.12 28.32
CA LEU A 241 -7.24 -2.07 27.89
C LEU A 241 -7.12 -3.35 28.73
N LEU A 242 -8.23 -3.75 29.36
CA LEU A 242 -8.41 -5.00 30.11
C LEU A 242 -8.75 -6.16 29.17
#